data_AF-A0A935Q501-F1
#
_entry.id   AF-A0A935Q501-F1
#
_cell.length_a   1.000
_cell.length_b   1.000
_cell.length_c   1.000
_cell.angle_alpha   90.00
_cell.angle_beta   90.00
_cell.angle_gamma   90.00
#
_symmetry.space_group_name_H-M   'P 1'
#
loop_
_entity.id
_entity.type
_entity.pdbx_description
1 polymer ?
#
loop_
_entity_poly.entity_id
_entity_poly.type
_entity_poly.pdbx_seq_one_letter_code
_entity_poly.pdbx_strand_id
1 'polypeptide(L)'
;MYRVRGDLTIVVEQKDQFFTLFFREKKLRSLKYKISVNPDGRGELAAKYSFRSGEQVSYVNVSNGTVDVTYDKIKKVWLLKINGMISNLVERSVTYYRVKGDFTIK
;
A
#
# COMPACT_ATOMS: atom_id res chain seq x y z
N MET A 1 8.03 26.82 1.69
CA MET A 1 8.48 25.42 1.90
C MET A 1 7.90 24.57 0.78
N TYR A 2 8.70 24.17 -0.22
CA TYR A 2 8.20 23.49 -1.42
C TYR A 2 7.78 22.04 -1.07
N ARG A 3 6.49 21.73 -1.22
CA ARG A 3 6.00 20.34 -1.18
C ARG A 3 6.49 19.64 -2.44
N VAL A 4 7.54 18.85 -2.28
CA VAL A 4 8.06 17.99 -3.34
C VAL A 4 7.07 16.85 -3.56
N ARG A 5 6.11 17.05 -4.47
CA ARG A 5 5.24 15.98 -4.97
C ARG A 5 6.07 15.03 -5.84
N GLY A 6 5.89 13.73 -5.65
CA GLY A 6 6.43 12.67 -6.49
C GLY A 6 5.64 11.39 -6.24
N ASP A 7 5.75 10.41 -7.12
CA ASP A 7 4.94 9.19 -7.03
C ASP A 7 5.82 7.95 -6.78
N LEU A 8 6.45 7.89 -5.60
CA LEU A 8 7.09 6.64 -5.16
C LEU A 8 6.02 5.56 -5.07
N THR A 9 6.26 4.49 -5.82
CA THR A 9 5.39 3.33 -5.90
C THR A 9 6.17 2.08 -5.51
N ILE A 10 5.62 1.29 -4.60
CA ILE A 10 6.18 -0.02 -4.22
C ILE A 10 5.17 -1.07 -4.64
N VAL A 11 5.62 -2.03 -5.46
CA VAL A 11 4.83 -3.17 -5.89
C VAL A 11 5.43 -4.42 -5.26
N VAL A 12 4.60 -5.18 -4.56
CA VAL A 12 4.93 -6.50 -4.04
C VAL A 12 4.18 -7.53 -4.88
N GLU A 13 4.90 -8.48 -5.45
CA GLU A 13 4.34 -9.55 -6.27
C GLU A 13 4.36 -10.90 -5.53
N GLN A 14 3.26 -11.65 -5.63
CA GLN A 14 3.14 -13.01 -5.12
C GLN A 14 2.24 -13.84 -6.05
N LYS A 15 2.82 -14.78 -6.83
CA LYS A 15 2.10 -15.75 -7.68
C LYS A 15 0.97 -15.08 -8.50
N ASP A 16 1.33 -14.06 -9.29
CA ASP A 16 0.43 -13.26 -10.15
C ASP A 16 -0.56 -12.33 -9.41
N GLN A 17 -0.36 -12.14 -8.11
CA GLN A 17 -1.04 -11.13 -7.30
C GLN A 17 -0.08 -10.01 -6.97
N PHE A 18 -0.56 -8.78 -7.00
CA PHE A 18 0.23 -7.59 -6.81
C PHE A 18 -0.39 -6.73 -5.72
N PHE A 19 0.42 -6.32 -4.76
CA PHE A 19 0.05 -5.34 -3.76
C PHE A 19 0.86 -4.07 -3.97
N THR A 20 0.19 -2.98 -4.32
CA THR A 20 0.83 -1.72 -4.71
C THR A 20 0.55 -0.62 -3.69
N LEU A 21 1.60 0.06 -3.25
CA LEU A 21 1.56 1.23 -2.37
C LEU A 21 1.98 2.49 -3.14
N PHE A 22 1.17 3.56 -3.04
CA PHE A 22 1.41 4.84 -3.70
C PHE A 22 1.61 5.94 -2.66
N PHE A 23 2.87 6.32 -2.40
CA PHE A 23 3.25 7.17 -1.27
C PHE A 23 3.01 8.67 -1.51
N ARG A 24 2.79 9.12 -2.75
CA ARG A 24 2.68 10.56 -3.11
C ARG A 24 3.88 11.43 -2.65
N GLU A 25 5.00 10.77 -2.36
CA GLU A 25 6.27 11.36 -1.95
C GLU A 25 7.39 10.84 -2.86
N LYS A 26 8.52 11.56 -2.94
CA LYS A 26 9.69 11.12 -3.74
C LYS A 26 10.58 10.09 -3.03
N LYS A 27 10.48 9.96 -1.72
CA LYS A 27 11.37 9.15 -0.88
C LYS A 27 10.59 8.56 0.28
N LEU A 28 10.98 7.37 0.72
CA LEU A 28 10.48 6.81 1.98
C LEU A 28 10.93 7.68 3.15
N ARG A 29 10.05 7.80 4.14
CA ARG A 29 10.33 8.41 5.43
C ARG A 29 9.90 7.45 6.51
N SER A 30 10.63 7.46 7.63
CA SER A 30 10.20 6.72 8.81
C SER A 30 8.96 7.43 9.38
N LEU A 31 7.79 6.89 9.07
CA LEU A 31 6.49 7.45 9.40
C LEU A 31 5.45 6.34 9.38
N LYS A 32 4.41 6.50 10.20
CA LYS A 32 3.18 5.73 10.08
C LYS A 32 2.25 6.40 9.08
N TYR A 33 2.09 5.80 7.91
CA TYR A 33 1.15 6.26 6.91
C TYR A 33 -0.24 5.68 7.15
N LYS A 34 -1.27 6.47 6.90
CA LYS A 34 -2.66 6.01 6.83
C LYS A 34 -3.01 5.63 5.39
N ILE A 35 -3.71 4.53 5.21
CA ILE A 35 -4.22 4.12 3.90
C ILE A 35 -5.55 4.83 3.66
N SER A 36 -5.66 5.50 2.51
CA SER A 36 -6.86 6.17 2.04
C SER A 36 -7.06 5.89 0.55
N VAL A 37 -8.30 5.81 0.10
CA VAL A 37 -8.61 5.65 -1.34
C VAL A 37 -8.17 6.90 -2.12
N ASN A 38 -8.25 8.07 -1.50
CA ASN A 38 -7.87 9.36 -2.07
C ASN A 38 -6.89 10.10 -1.13
N PRO A 39 -5.60 9.71 -1.09
CA PRO A 39 -4.64 10.30 -0.19
C PRO A 39 -4.29 11.75 -0.58
N ASP A 40 -4.18 12.63 0.42
CA ASP A 40 -3.82 14.04 0.23
C ASP A 40 -2.31 14.32 0.24
N GLY A 41 -1.50 13.27 0.51
CA GLY A 41 -0.04 13.32 0.59
C GLY A 41 0.52 13.87 1.91
N ARG A 42 -0.25 13.86 3.01
CA ARG A 42 0.21 14.26 4.36
C ARG A 42 0.28 13.08 5.32
N GLY A 43 1.17 12.13 5.05
CA GLY A 43 1.19 10.87 5.80
C GLY A 43 0.01 9.96 5.45
N GLU A 44 -0.61 10.19 4.29
CA GLU A 44 -1.57 9.28 3.68
C GLU A 44 -0.99 8.70 2.40
N LEU A 45 -1.30 7.43 2.14
CA LEU A 45 -0.96 6.74 0.91
C LEU A 45 -2.16 5.98 0.37
N ALA A 46 -2.16 5.68 -0.93
CA ALA A 46 -3.13 4.77 -1.52
C ALA A 46 -2.53 3.36 -1.57
N ALA A 47 -3.37 2.35 -1.41
CA ALA A 47 -2.96 0.97 -1.57
C ALA A 47 -3.98 0.21 -2.43
N LYS A 48 -3.48 -0.63 -3.33
CA LYS A 48 -4.30 -1.46 -4.22
C LYS A 48 -3.81 -2.88 -4.19
N TYR A 49 -4.75 -3.80 -4.19
CA TYR A 49 -4.51 -5.20 -4.47
C TYR A 49 -5.01 -5.50 -5.87
N SER A 50 -4.21 -6.13 -6.71
CA SER A 50 -4.59 -6.51 -8.06
C SER A 50 -4.16 -7.94 -8.37
N PHE A 51 -4.95 -8.63 -9.17
CA PHE A 51 -4.71 -10.02 -9.54
C PHE A 51 -5.22 -10.27 -10.95
N ARG A 52 -4.63 -11.26 -11.62
CA ARG A 52 -5.11 -11.70 -12.93
C ARG A 52 -6.07 -12.87 -12.76
N SER A 53 -7.20 -12.83 -13.45
CA SER A 53 -8.14 -13.94 -13.56
C SER A 53 -8.45 -14.17 -15.04
N GLY A 54 -7.84 -15.20 -15.63
CA GLY A 54 -7.85 -15.41 -17.08
C GLY A 54 -7.18 -14.23 -17.82
N GLU A 55 -7.90 -13.64 -18.78
CA GLU A 55 -7.41 -12.48 -19.54
C GLU A 55 -7.66 -11.13 -18.84
N GLN A 56 -8.49 -11.11 -17.79
CA GLN A 56 -8.88 -9.88 -17.10
C GLN A 56 -7.96 -9.57 -15.91
N VAL A 57 -7.62 -8.28 -15.77
CA VAL A 57 -6.93 -7.73 -14.60
C VAL A 57 -7.98 -7.12 -13.68
N SER A 58 -8.08 -7.63 -12.46
CA SER A 58 -8.93 -7.08 -11.41
C SER A 58 -8.10 -6.28 -10.42
N TYR A 59 -8.67 -5.19 -9.90
CA TYR A 59 -8.06 -4.41 -8.82
C TYR A 59 -9.10 -4.04 -7.76
N VAL A 60 -8.66 -4.04 -6.50
CA VAL A 60 -9.45 -3.66 -5.34
C VAL A 60 -8.68 -2.65 -4.52
N ASN A 61 -9.32 -1.54 -4.19
CA ASN A 61 -8.73 -0.55 -3.30
C ASN A 61 -8.72 -1.10 -1.86
N VAL A 62 -7.62 -0.86 -1.16
CA VAL A 62 -7.60 -1.02 0.31
C VAL A 62 -8.33 0.17 0.89
N SER A 63 -9.46 -0.07 1.55
CA SER A 63 -10.39 0.98 1.97
C SER A 63 -9.92 1.74 3.20
N ASN A 64 -9.19 1.08 4.09
CA ASN A 64 -8.61 1.67 5.30
C ASN A 64 -7.43 0.83 5.79
N GLY A 65 -6.53 1.43 6.58
CA GLY A 65 -5.39 0.75 7.16
C GLY A 65 -4.24 1.68 7.51
N THR A 66 -3.13 1.08 7.91
CA THR A 66 -1.87 1.77 8.18
C THR A 66 -0.69 1.03 7.58
N VAL A 67 0.34 1.79 7.21
CA VAL A 67 1.66 1.27 6.85
C VAL A 67 2.68 1.92 7.76
N ASP A 68 3.28 1.14 8.65
CA ASP A 68 4.39 1.58 9.49
C ASP A 68 5.69 1.40 8.71
N VAL A 69 6.35 2.52 8.39
CA VAL A 69 7.64 2.54 7.68
C VAL A 69 8.74 2.91 8.65
N THR A 70 9.78 2.09 8.73
CA THR A 70 10.96 2.35 9.56
C THR A 70 12.23 2.01 8.79
N TYR A 71 13.36 2.64 9.15
CA TYR A 71 14.66 2.34 8.56
C TYR A 71 15.58 1.70 9.60
N ASP A 72 16.00 0.47 9.34
CA ASP A 72 17.01 -0.22 10.14
C ASP A 72 18.39 0.30 9.74
N LYS A 73 19.02 1.09 10.62
CA LYS A 73 20.33 1.69 10.38
C LYS A 73 21.48 0.67 10.37
N ILE A 74 21.31 -0.47 11.05
CA ILE A 74 22.33 -1.52 11.16
C ILE A 74 22.34 -2.33 9.87
N LYS A 75 21.16 -2.82 9.48
CA LYS A 75 21.00 -3.62 8.26
C LYS A 75 20.96 -2.77 6.99
N LYS A 76 20.77 -1.46 7.12
CA LYS A 76 20.62 -0.48 6.04
C LYS A 76 19.47 -0.84 5.10
N VAL A 77 18.31 -1.18 5.67
CA VAL A 77 17.10 -1.57 4.93
C VAL A 77 15.87 -0.84 5.47
N TRP A 78 14.88 -0.64 4.61
CA TRP A 78 13.55 -0.17 4.99
C TRP A 78 12.68 -1.35 5.39
N LEU A 79 11.98 -1.22 6.51
CA LEU A 79 11.01 -2.17 7.01
C LEU A 79 9.61 -1.54 6.87
N LEU A 80 8.72 -2.22 6.18
CA LEU A 80 7.35 -1.79 5.94
C LEU A 80 6.41 -2.82 6.55
N LYS A 81 5.55 -2.38 7.47
CA LYS A 81 4.53 -3.21 8.10
C LYS A 81 3.15 -2.71 7.72
N ILE A 82 2.40 -3.56 7.04
CA ILE A 82 1.09 -3.24 6.47
C ILE A 82 0.01 -3.87 7.33
N ASN A 83 -1.01 -3.09 7.67
CA ASN A 83 -2.22 -3.56 8.30
C ASN A 83 -3.40 -2.80 7.69
N GLY A 84 -4.10 -3.43 6.75
CA GLY A 84 -5.21 -2.83 6.03
C GLY A 84 -6.42 -3.72 5.95
N MET A 85 -7.49 -3.14 5.40
CA MET A 85 -8.74 -3.82 5.10
C MET A 85 -9.13 -3.53 3.66
N ILE A 86 -9.43 -4.58 2.91
CA ILE A 86 -10.02 -4.50 1.58
C ILE A 86 -11.53 -4.67 1.76
N SER A 87 -12.29 -3.79 1.15
CA SER A 87 -13.74 -3.95 1.01
C SER A 87 -14.03 -4.36 -0.42
N ASN A 88 -14.57 -5.56 -0.62
CA ASN A 88 -15.02 -6.04 -1.91
C ASN A 88 -16.55 -6.01 -1.97
N LEU A 89 -17.10 -5.25 -2.89
CA LEU A 89 -18.55 -5.23 -3.15
C LEU A 89 -18.84 -6.30 -4.19
N VAL A 90 -19.46 -7.41 -3.76
CA VAL A 90 -19.91 -8.47 -4.65
C VAL A 90 -21.43 -8.47 -4.65
N GLU A 91 -22.01 -8.11 -5.79
CA GLU A 91 -23.45 -7.98 -6.01
C GLU A 91 -24.13 -7.01 -5.01
N ARG A 92 -24.73 -7.55 -3.94
CA ARG A 92 -25.47 -6.81 -2.89
C ARG A 92 -24.80 -6.87 -1.51
N SER A 93 -23.64 -7.52 -1.40
CA SER A 93 -22.95 -7.73 -0.12
C SER A 93 -21.56 -7.11 -0.13
N VAL A 94 -21.16 -6.52 0.99
CA VAL A 94 -19.79 -6.05 1.21
C VAL A 94 -19.04 -7.09 2.02
N THR A 95 -18.02 -7.71 1.43
CA THR A 95 -17.10 -8.58 2.15
C THR A 95 -15.83 -7.83 2.50
N TYR A 96 -15.35 -8.02 3.73
CA TYR A 96 -14.14 -7.37 4.24
C TYR A 96 -13.02 -8.38 4.41
N TYR A 97 -11.87 -8.10 3.82
CA TYR A 97 -10.67 -8.92 3.92
C TYR A 97 -9.57 -8.14 4.61
N ARG A 98 -8.88 -8.79 5.56
CA ARG A 98 -7.75 -8.16 6.26
C ARG A 98 -6.47 -8.40 5.47
N VAL A 99 -5.72 -7.33 5.22
CA VAL A 99 -4.40 -7.36 4.60
C VAL A 99 -3.36 -7.13 5.68
N LYS A 100 -2.46 -8.09 5.87
CA LYS A 100 -1.30 -7.96 6.75
C LYS A 100 -0.06 -8.42 6.03
N GLY A 101 1.05 -7.72 6.22
CA GLY A 101 2.32 -8.12 5.64
C GLY A 101 3.47 -7.31 6.20
N ASP A 102 4.60 -7.97 6.38
CA ASP A 102 5.86 -7.36 6.80
C ASP A 102 6.85 -7.53 5.64
N PHE A 103 7.37 -6.41 5.12
CA PHE A 103 8.23 -6.34 3.96
C PHE A 103 9.54 -5.65 4.30
N THR A 104 10.61 -6.08 3.62
CA THR A 104 11.92 -5.42 3.70
C THR A 104 12.33 -4.96 2.32
N ILE A 105 12.78 -3.71 2.20
CA ILE A 105 13.27 -3.11 0.95
C ILE A 105 14.73 -2.72 1.18
N LYS A 106 15.61 -3.17 0.29
CA LYS A 106 17.04 -2.88 0.32
C LYS A 106 17.41 -1.89 -0.76
#